data_AF-A0A925MGQ5-F1
#
_entry.id   AF-A0A925MGQ5-F1
#
_cell.length_a   1.000
_cell.length_b   1.000
_cell.length_c   1.000
_cell.angle_alpha   90.00
_cell.angle_beta   90.00
_cell.angle_gamma   90.00
#
_symmetry.space_group_name_H-M   'P 1'
#
loop_
_entity.id
_entity.type
_entity.pdbx_description
1 polymer ?
#
loop_
_entity_poly.entity_id
_entity_poly.type
_entity_poly.pdbx_seq_one_letter_code
_entity_poly.pdbx_strand_id
1 'polypeptide(L)'
;MFFDESILRKAASWQDFKEAQSLLGIGAVTRAEKLETGWQGCVRVGTRTFHPSVIAKSPTWFDTKCSCPANQRQGSFCSHAIATGLYLLSPPVSVPNRELDSSESSIPALSWQIRFQGPWQKSIGRGHAAVALSPSDHPPTSADSRLTAWLLSQKARPEKILNLLLNPITLSDFLNQIENHPDISAENSRLTIESGAQIHIQDCTCDNQTIHLTPSSQTIIGIADSFWEITATGLTRIGTAPIPSLLRPYIETLCETKATALPLDTFLSLLDSLQTL
;
A
#
# COMPACT_ATOMS: atom_id res chain seq x y z
N MET A 1 -32.17 -11.37 -7.60
CA MET A 1 -30.85 -10.73 -7.33
C MET A 1 -30.34 -10.25 -8.69
N PHE A 2 -30.23 -8.94 -8.91
CA PHE A 2 -30.05 -8.37 -10.26
C PHE A 2 -28.59 -8.37 -10.76
N PHE A 3 -27.65 -8.70 -9.90
CA PHE A 3 -26.23 -8.84 -10.21
C PHE A 3 -25.57 -9.75 -9.16
N ASP A 4 -24.48 -10.40 -9.54
CA ASP A 4 -23.59 -11.17 -8.69
C ASP A 4 -22.13 -10.84 -9.07
N GLU A 5 -21.16 -11.40 -8.35
CA GLU A 5 -19.74 -11.10 -8.60
C GLU A 5 -19.30 -11.51 -10.01
N SER A 6 -19.86 -12.60 -10.54
CA SER A 6 -19.56 -13.09 -11.90
C SER A 6 -20.03 -12.11 -12.97
N ILE A 7 -21.22 -11.55 -12.78
CA ILE A 7 -21.81 -10.50 -13.62
C ILE A 7 -20.96 -9.22 -13.57
N LEU A 8 -20.58 -8.77 -12.38
CA LEU A 8 -19.73 -7.57 -12.22
C LEU A 8 -18.37 -7.77 -12.89
N ARG A 9 -17.77 -8.96 -12.74
CA ARG A 9 -16.50 -9.32 -13.38
C ARG A 9 -16.57 -9.37 -14.90
N LYS A 10 -17.71 -9.80 -15.47
CA LYS A 10 -17.92 -9.84 -16.92
C LYS A 10 -18.18 -8.47 -17.53
N ALA A 11 -18.81 -7.57 -16.78
CA ALA A 11 -19.12 -6.22 -17.26
C ALA A 11 -17.96 -5.23 -17.08
N ALA A 12 -17.03 -5.50 -16.15
CA ALA A 12 -15.86 -4.68 -15.87
C ALA A 12 -14.66 -5.01 -16.78
N SER A 13 -13.78 -4.03 -16.98
CA SER A 13 -12.43 -4.32 -17.46
C SER A 13 -11.65 -5.09 -16.38
N TRP A 14 -10.68 -5.90 -16.79
CA TRP A 14 -9.84 -6.64 -15.84
C TRP A 14 -9.09 -5.73 -14.86
N GLN A 15 -8.64 -4.56 -15.33
CA GLN A 15 -7.93 -3.58 -14.52
C GLN A 15 -8.87 -2.93 -13.49
N ASP A 16 -10.05 -2.46 -13.93
CA ASP A 16 -11.05 -1.85 -13.04
C ASP A 16 -11.55 -2.84 -11.99
N PHE A 17 -11.71 -4.12 -12.34
CA PHE A 17 -12.15 -5.14 -11.40
C PHE A 17 -11.12 -5.42 -10.30
N LYS A 18 -9.83 -5.51 -10.67
CA LYS A 18 -8.75 -5.68 -9.68
C LYS A 18 -8.61 -4.47 -8.77
N GLU A 19 -8.70 -3.28 -9.33
CA GLU A 19 -8.66 -2.04 -8.55
C GLU A 19 -9.87 -1.96 -7.60
N ALA A 20 -11.07 -2.36 -8.05
CA ALA A 20 -12.26 -2.43 -7.21
C ALA A 20 -12.11 -3.40 -6.03
N GLN A 21 -11.48 -4.56 -6.25
CA GLN A 21 -11.15 -5.51 -5.17
C GLN A 21 -10.15 -4.90 -4.18
N SER A 22 -9.16 -4.16 -4.67
CA SER A 22 -8.22 -3.44 -3.81
C SER A 22 -8.93 -2.36 -2.97
N LEU A 23 -9.78 -1.54 -3.60
CA LEU A 23 -10.59 -0.50 -2.92
C LEU A 23 -11.48 -1.10 -1.83
N LEU A 24 -12.06 -2.27 -2.08
CA LEU A 24 -12.78 -3.01 -1.04
C LEU A 24 -11.87 -3.52 0.07
N GLY A 25 -10.72 -4.08 -0.28
CA GLY A 25 -9.75 -4.63 0.67
C GLY A 25 -9.23 -3.59 1.66
N ILE A 26 -9.07 -2.34 1.23
CA ILE A 26 -8.66 -1.21 2.08
C ILE A 26 -9.83 -0.49 2.77
N GLY A 27 -11.07 -0.99 2.62
CA GLY A 27 -12.25 -0.36 3.22
C GLY A 27 -12.60 1.02 2.65
N ALA A 28 -12.23 1.30 1.39
CA ALA A 28 -12.50 2.59 0.76
C ALA A 28 -13.99 2.87 0.56
N VAL A 29 -14.84 1.83 0.50
CA VAL A 29 -16.30 1.99 0.36
C VAL A 29 -16.91 2.35 1.71
N THR A 30 -17.29 3.61 1.88
CA THR A 30 -17.85 4.15 3.14
C THR A 30 -19.36 3.98 3.24
N ARG A 31 -20.05 3.87 2.10
CA ARG A 31 -21.49 3.59 2.01
C ARG A 31 -21.80 2.89 0.69
N ALA A 32 -22.71 1.93 0.71
CA ALA A 32 -23.38 1.47 -0.50
C ALA A 32 -24.84 1.17 -0.19
N GLU A 33 -25.71 1.44 -1.14
CA GLU A 33 -27.15 1.30 -1.02
C GLU A 33 -27.70 0.71 -2.30
N LYS A 34 -28.51 -0.34 -2.15
CA LYS A 34 -29.18 -0.98 -3.27
C LYS A 34 -30.45 -0.23 -3.61
N LEU A 35 -30.66 0.02 -4.89
CA LEU A 35 -31.85 0.66 -5.45
C LEU A 35 -32.68 -0.38 -6.22
N GLU A 36 -33.91 -0.02 -6.57
CA GLU A 36 -34.83 -0.91 -7.31
C GLU A 36 -34.22 -1.40 -8.64
N THR A 37 -33.50 -0.53 -9.36
CA THR A 37 -32.91 -0.82 -10.67
C THR A 37 -31.38 -0.76 -10.68
N GLY A 38 -30.71 -0.84 -9.53
CA GLY A 38 -29.26 -0.67 -9.46
C GLY A 38 -28.71 -0.44 -8.05
N TRP A 39 -27.69 0.40 -7.93
CA TRP A 39 -27.13 0.79 -6.64
C TRP A 39 -26.44 2.14 -6.70
N GLN A 40 -26.20 2.71 -5.52
CA GLN A 40 -25.38 3.90 -5.35
C GLN A 40 -24.44 3.72 -4.18
N GLY A 41 -23.38 4.50 -4.10
CA GLY A 41 -22.49 4.44 -2.95
C GLY A 41 -21.53 5.61 -2.85
N CYS A 42 -20.62 5.47 -1.92
CA CYS A 42 -19.60 6.44 -1.58
C CYS A 42 -18.27 5.69 -1.39
N VAL A 43 -17.24 6.16 -2.10
CA VAL A 43 -15.89 5.58 -2.06
C VAL A 43 -14.90 6.68 -1.75
N ARG A 44 -14.11 6.52 -0.69
CA ARG A 44 -13.10 7.47 -0.24
C ARG A 44 -11.70 6.93 -0.57
N VAL A 45 -10.97 7.65 -1.41
CA VAL A 45 -9.60 7.33 -1.81
C VAL A 45 -8.70 8.50 -1.41
N GLY A 46 -7.86 8.29 -0.39
CA GLY A 46 -7.10 9.36 0.24
C GLY A 46 -8.02 10.45 0.77
N THR A 47 -7.83 11.69 0.28
CA THR A 47 -8.65 12.85 0.65
C THR A 47 -9.88 13.06 -0.23
N ARG A 48 -10.01 12.31 -1.33
CA ARG A 48 -11.10 12.48 -2.31
C ARG A 48 -12.22 11.50 -2.06
N THR A 49 -13.45 11.98 -2.21
CA THR A 49 -14.66 11.17 -2.08
C THR A 49 -15.38 11.12 -3.42
N PHE A 50 -15.72 9.91 -3.84
CA PHE A 50 -16.43 9.63 -5.08
C PHE A 50 -17.82 9.08 -4.78
N HIS A 51 -18.79 9.47 -5.61
CA HIS A 51 -20.18 9.08 -5.47
C HIS A 51 -20.66 8.32 -6.72
N PRO A 52 -20.30 7.03 -6.86
CA PRO A 52 -20.80 6.23 -7.96
C PRO A 52 -22.30 5.91 -7.79
N SER A 53 -23.04 6.05 -8.89
CA SER A 53 -24.42 5.62 -9.06
C SER A 53 -24.51 4.75 -10.30
N VAL A 54 -25.15 3.59 -10.17
CA VAL A 54 -25.23 2.57 -11.20
C VAL A 54 -26.68 2.16 -11.43
N ILE A 55 -27.08 2.09 -12.70
CA ILE A 55 -28.37 1.57 -13.14
C ILE A 55 -28.10 0.33 -13.99
N ALA A 56 -28.58 -0.83 -13.53
CA ALA A 56 -28.50 -2.08 -14.26
C ALA A 56 -29.56 -2.08 -15.38
N LYS A 57 -29.13 -1.99 -16.64
CA LYS A 57 -30.03 -2.05 -17.81
C LYS A 57 -30.18 -3.49 -18.30
N SER A 58 -29.13 -4.29 -18.18
CA SER A 58 -29.11 -5.73 -18.48
C SER A 58 -28.04 -6.43 -17.63
N PRO A 59 -27.94 -7.78 -17.65
CA PRO A 59 -26.94 -8.51 -16.87
C PRO A 59 -25.47 -8.19 -17.19
N THR A 60 -25.17 -7.51 -18.30
CA THR A 60 -23.80 -7.09 -18.65
C THR A 60 -23.70 -5.62 -19.00
N TRP A 61 -24.81 -4.87 -18.92
CA TRP A 61 -24.86 -3.45 -19.25
C TRP A 61 -25.27 -2.63 -18.04
N PHE A 62 -24.33 -1.82 -17.57
CA PHE A 62 -24.51 -0.92 -16.43
C PHE A 62 -24.27 0.51 -16.86
N ASP A 63 -25.29 1.36 -16.71
CA ASP A 63 -25.14 2.79 -16.85
C ASP A 63 -24.56 3.36 -15.55
N THR A 64 -23.41 4.01 -15.62
CA THR A 64 -22.61 4.40 -14.46
C THR A 64 -22.35 5.89 -14.48
N LYS A 65 -22.64 6.56 -13.36
CA LYS A 65 -22.29 7.96 -13.11
C LYS A 65 -21.41 8.04 -11.88
N CYS A 66 -20.20 8.57 -12.02
CA CYS A 66 -19.24 8.75 -10.94
C CYS A 66 -18.44 10.04 -11.17
N SER A 67 -18.03 10.70 -10.09
CA SER A 67 -17.19 11.90 -10.14
C SER A 67 -15.71 11.62 -10.48
N CYS A 68 -15.34 10.36 -10.78
CA CYS A 68 -13.97 10.03 -11.14
C CYS A 68 -13.66 10.38 -12.61
N PRO A 69 -12.39 10.73 -12.93
CA PRO A 69 -12.00 11.09 -14.30
C PRO A 69 -12.28 10.00 -15.34
N ALA A 70 -12.15 8.72 -14.97
CA ALA A 70 -12.39 7.59 -15.86
C ALA A 70 -13.86 7.56 -16.35
N ASN A 71 -14.81 7.67 -15.44
CA ASN A 71 -16.23 7.68 -15.78
C ASN A 71 -16.64 9.00 -16.47
N GLN A 72 -16.13 10.15 -16.01
CA GLN A 72 -16.47 11.45 -16.62
C GLN A 72 -16.00 11.57 -18.08
N ARG A 73 -14.86 10.97 -18.43
CA ARG A 73 -14.31 11.05 -19.79
C ARG A 73 -14.87 9.98 -20.73
N GLN A 74 -15.15 8.79 -20.22
CA GLN A 74 -15.41 7.61 -21.06
C GLN A 74 -16.75 6.93 -20.77
N GLY A 75 -17.50 7.37 -19.76
CA GLY A 75 -18.73 6.71 -19.32
C GLY A 75 -18.50 5.29 -18.80
N SER A 76 -17.27 4.94 -18.43
CA SER A 76 -16.87 3.56 -18.13
C SER A 76 -17.44 3.06 -16.79
N PHE A 77 -17.61 1.73 -16.70
CA PHE A 77 -17.94 1.06 -15.45
C PHE A 77 -16.70 1.00 -14.54
N CYS A 78 -16.39 2.13 -13.89
CA CYS A 78 -15.15 2.33 -13.17
C CYS A 78 -15.02 1.47 -11.90
N SER A 79 -13.79 1.32 -11.42
CA SER A 79 -13.45 0.62 -10.19
C SER A 79 -14.28 1.05 -8.97
N HIS A 80 -14.62 2.34 -8.81
CA HIS A 80 -15.51 2.82 -7.72
C HIS A 80 -16.93 2.23 -7.79
N ALA A 81 -17.50 2.16 -9.00
CA ALA A 81 -18.84 1.63 -9.22
C ALA A 81 -18.89 0.12 -9.00
N ILE A 82 -17.83 -0.59 -9.41
CA ILE A 82 -17.68 -2.03 -9.17
C ILE A 82 -17.46 -2.29 -7.67
N ALA A 83 -16.63 -1.50 -6.99
CA ALA A 83 -16.34 -1.67 -5.56
C ALA A 83 -17.61 -1.53 -4.71
N THR A 84 -18.46 -0.56 -5.00
CA THR A 84 -19.76 -0.39 -4.33
C THR A 84 -20.74 -1.53 -4.63
N GLY A 85 -20.71 -2.10 -5.84
CA GLY A 85 -21.49 -3.29 -6.18
C GLY A 85 -21.02 -4.53 -5.43
N LEU A 86 -19.71 -4.77 -5.41
CA LEU A 86 -19.09 -5.86 -4.66
C LEU A 86 -19.32 -5.71 -3.15
N TYR A 87 -19.31 -4.49 -2.61
CA TYR A 87 -19.66 -4.19 -1.21
C TYR A 87 -21.09 -4.65 -0.87
N LEU A 88 -22.05 -4.53 -1.79
CA LEU A 88 -23.43 -4.95 -1.55
C LEU A 88 -23.61 -6.47 -1.62
N LEU A 89 -22.74 -7.18 -2.34
CA LEU A 89 -22.78 -8.64 -2.48
C LEU A 89 -22.11 -9.33 -1.31
N SER A 90 -20.96 -8.80 -0.91
CA SER A 90 -20.13 -9.30 0.18
C SER A 90 -19.65 -8.10 0.98
N PRO A 91 -20.55 -7.48 1.79
CA PRO A 91 -20.12 -6.40 2.66
C PRO A 91 -19.02 -6.95 3.56
N PRO A 92 -17.81 -6.34 3.58
CA PRO A 92 -16.86 -6.67 4.62
C PRO A 92 -17.57 -6.45 5.95
N VAL A 93 -17.53 -7.44 6.84
CA VAL A 93 -18.23 -7.44 8.14
C VAL A 93 -18.13 -6.04 8.74
N SER A 94 -19.27 -5.35 8.73
CA SER A 94 -19.34 -3.90 8.90
C SER A 94 -18.91 -3.53 10.31
N VAL A 95 -17.82 -2.76 10.43
CA VAL A 95 -17.61 -1.89 11.58
C VAL A 95 -18.62 -0.74 11.39
N PRO A 96 -19.63 -0.57 12.27
CA PRO A 96 -20.60 0.50 12.09
C PRO A 96 -19.88 1.84 12.22
N ASN A 97 -19.97 2.65 11.16
CA ASN A 97 -19.64 4.05 11.21
C ASN A 97 -20.64 4.73 12.15
N ARG A 98 -20.24 4.97 13.40
CA ARG A 98 -20.96 5.86 14.30
C ARG A 98 -20.20 7.17 14.35
N GLU A 99 -20.96 8.21 14.07
CA GLU A 99 -20.64 9.62 14.23
C GLU A 99 -19.86 9.90 15.51
N LEU A 100 -19.07 10.98 15.46
CA LEU A 100 -18.32 11.57 16.56
C LEU A 100 -18.94 11.25 17.93
N ASP A 101 -18.33 10.30 18.61
CA ASP A 101 -18.15 10.38 20.05
C ASP A 101 -16.95 9.52 20.43
N SER A 102 -15.99 10.22 21.02
CA SER A 102 -14.86 9.69 21.78
C SER A 102 -15.29 8.56 22.70
N SER A 103 -14.97 7.32 22.33
CA SER A 103 -14.84 6.17 23.24
C SER A 103 -14.10 5.05 22.53
N GLU A 104 -12.95 4.68 23.09
CA GLU A 104 -12.11 3.53 22.73
C GLU A 104 -12.95 2.30 22.38
N SER A 105 -12.90 1.86 21.11
CA SER A 105 -13.20 0.46 20.77
C SER A 105 -11.89 -0.28 20.69
N SER A 106 -11.58 -0.96 21.79
CA SER A 106 -10.40 -1.77 22.01
C SER A 106 -10.30 -2.89 20.97
N ILE A 107 -9.51 -2.68 19.92
CA ILE A 107 -8.65 -3.76 19.41
C ILE A 107 -7.90 -4.27 20.64
N PRO A 108 -7.82 -5.60 20.90
CA PRO A 108 -7.01 -6.08 22.01
C PRO A 108 -5.62 -5.50 21.83
N ALA A 109 -5.22 -4.69 22.81
CA ALA A 109 -3.96 -3.96 22.79
C ALA A 109 -2.85 -4.99 23.04
N LEU A 110 -2.55 -5.76 22.00
CA LEU A 110 -1.53 -6.79 21.98
C LEU A 110 -0.23 -6.12 21.59
N SER A 111 0.77 -6.30 22.42
CA SER A 111 2.13 -5.91 22.11
C SER A 111 2.83 -7.06 21.39
N TRP A 112 3.61 -6.74 20.37
CA TRP A 112 4.24 -7.73 19.51
C TRP A 112 5.75 -7.69 19.61
N GLN A 113 6.37 -8.85 19.74
CA GLN A 113 7.75 -9.04 19.41
C GLN A 113 7.84 -9.56 17.98
N ILE A 114 8.61 -8.88 17.15
CA ILE A 114 8.82 -9.19 15.74
C ILE A 114 10.22 -9.74 15.57
N ARG A 115 10.34 -10.94 15.00
CA ARG A 115 11.63 -11.58 14.74
C ARG A 115 11.74 -12.00 13.30
N PHE A 116 12.65 -11.36 12.55
CA PHE A 116 13.06 -11.84 11.24
C PHE A 116 13.92 -13.10 11.38
N GLN A 117 13.65 -14.09 10.54
CA GLN A 117 14.29 -15.39 10.57
C GLN A 117 15.34 -15.54 9.45
N GLY A 118 16.44 -16.23 9.76
CA GLY A 118 17.51 -16.52 8.81
C GLY A 118 18.27 -15.25 8.35
N PRO A 119 18.96 -15.31 7.19
CA PRO A 119 19.75 -14.19 6.67
C PRO A 119 18.82 -13.10 6.10
N TRP A 120 18.19 -12.35 7.00
CA TRP A 120 17.08 -11.46 6.71
C TRP A 120 17.40 -10.43 5.62
N GLN A 121 18.62 -9.84 5.60
CA GLN A 121 19.00 -8.87 4.56
C GLN A 121 18.95 -9.50 3.17
N LYS A 122 19.46 -10.73 3.03
CA LYS A 122 19.51 -11.43 1.74
C LYS A 122 18.12 -11.86 1.29
N SER A 123 17.27 -12.29 2.22
CA SER A 123 15.89 -12.65 1.92
C SER A 123 15.10 -11.42 1.47
N ILE A 124 15.18 -10.32 2.23
CA ILE A 124 14.47 -9.08 1.90
C ILE A 124 14.98 -8.49 0.59
N GLY A 125 16.30 -8.52 0.32
CA GLY A 125 16.87 -8.13 -0.97
C GLY A 125 16.39 -8.98 -2.15
N ARG A 126 15.81 -10.16 -1.90
CA ARG A 126 15.14 -11.01 -2.89
C ARG A 126 13.61 -10.87 -2.86
N GLY A 127 13.10 -9.88 -2.12
CA GLY A 127 11.67 -9.57 -2.01
C GLY A 127 10.86 -10.52 -1.13
N HIS A 128 11.48 -11.29 -0.24
CA HIS A 128 10.74 -12.16 0.68
C HIS A 128 11.29 -12.10 2.10
N ALA A 129 10.46 -12.42 3.09
CA ALA A 129 10.93 -12.52 4.46
C ALA A 129 10.14 -13.59 5.22
N ALA A 130 10.82 -14.28 6.12
CA ALA A 130 10.19 -15.12 7.14
C ALA A 130 10.22 -14.36 8.46
N VAL A 131 9.06 -14.17 9.07
CA VAL A 131 8.91 -13.38 10.30
C VAL A 131 8.12 -14.17 11.32
N ALA A 132 8.64 -14.29 12.54
CA ALA A 132 7.88 -14.75 13.69
C ALA A 132 7.34 -13.55 14.46
N LEU A 133 6.06 -13.61 14.82
CA LEU A 133 5.40 -12.67 15.71
C LEU A 133 5.02 -13.43 16.99
N SER A 134 5.39 -12.89 18.13
CA SER A 134 4.99 -13.39 19.45
C SER A 134 4.47 -12.25 20.31
N PRO A 135 3.60 -12.50 21.30
CA PRO A 135 3.25 -11.47 22.28
C PRO A 135 4.51 -10.95 22.98
N SER A 136 4.55 -9.65 23.27
CA SER A 136 5.61 -8.98 24.04
C SER A 136 5.04 -8.35 25.31
N ASP A 137 5.92 -8.04 26.25
CA ASP A 137 5.58 -7.48 27.56
C ASP A 137 5.63 -5.94 27.59
N HIS A 138 6.03 -5.29 26.49
CA HIS A 138 6.03 -3.83 26.41
C HIS A 138 4.60 -3.26 26.36
N PRO A 139 4.39 -1.98 26.72
CA PRO A 139 3.07 -1.36 26.56
C PRO A 139 2.69 -1.28 25.06
N PRO A 140 1.41 -1.50 24.69
CA PRO A 140 0.96 -1.44 23.32
C PRO A 140 1.22 -0.07 22.68
N THR A 141 1.76 -0.06 21.47
CA THR A 141 2.07 1.15 20.71
C THR A 141 1.14 1.33 19.51
N SER A 142 1.30 2.46 18.81
CA SER A 142 0.61 2.69 17.54
C SER A 142 1.04 1.69 16.46
N ALA A 143 2.29 1.23 16.47
CA ALA A 143 2.80 0.23 15.54
C ALA A 143 2.16 -1.14 15.78
N ASP A 144 1.98 -1.54 17.05
CA ASP A 144 1.26 -2.76 17.41
C ASP A 144 -0.19 -2.75 16.94
N SER A 145 -0.85 -1.60 17.09
CA SER A 145 -2.24 -1.42 16.67
C SER A 145 -2.38 -1.55 15.16
N ARG A 146 -1.47 -0.93 14.39
CA ARG A 146 -1.40 -1.05 12.93
C ARG A 146 -1.12 -2.49 12.49
N LEU A 147 -0.14 -3.15 13.11
CA LEU A 147 0.20 -4.54 12.83
C LEU A 147 -0.98 -5.47 13.14
N THR A 148 -1.65 -5.30 14.27
CA THR A 148 -2.81 -6.11 14.65
C THR A 148 -3.96 -5.93 13.66
N ALA A 149 -4.25 -4.70 13.25
CA ALA A 149 -5.27 -4.43 12.22
C ALA A 149 -4.92 -5.09 10.87
N TRP A 150 -3.63 -5.05 10.49
CA TRP A 150 -3.15 -5.70 9.27
C TRP A 150 -3.24 -7.23 9.37
N LEU A 151 -2.89 -7.84 10.50
CA LEU A 151 -3.04 -9.29 10.71
C LEU A 151 -4.50 -9.73 10.56
N LEU A 152 -5.43 -8.96 11.14
CA LEU A 152 -6.87 -9.23 11.02
C LEU A 152 -7.35 -9.12 9.57
N SER A 153 -6.83 -8.17 8.78
CA SER A 153 -7.15 -8.06 7.34
C SER A 153 -6.63 -9.27 6.54
N GLN A 154 -5.51 -9.84 6.97
CA GLN A 154 -4.97 -11.11 6.43
C GLN A 154 -5.70 -12.36 6.97
N LYS A 155 -6.78 -12.19 7.75
CA LYS A 155 -7.52 -13.28 8.42
C LYS A 155 -6.67 -14.11 9.38
N ALA A 156 -5.54 -13.58 9.85
CA ALA A 156 -4.72 -14.20 10.88
C ALA A 156 -5.35 -13.97 12.26
N ARG A 157 -5.20 -14.95 13.16
CA ARG A 157 -5.68 -14.84 14.55
C ARG A 157 -4.53 -14.41 15.45
N PRO A 158 -4.56 -13.21 16.04
CA PRO A 158 -3.45 -12.62 16.79
C PRO A 158 -3.20 -13.21 18.19
N GLU A 159 -3.72 -14.39 18.52
CA GLU A 159 -3.71 -14.91 19.90
C GLU A 159 -2.54 -15.84 20.23
N LYS A 160 -1.70 -16.17 19.25
CA LYS A 160 -0.59 -17.14 19.38
C LYS A 160 0.63 -16.65 18.62
N ILE A 161 1.75 -17.38 18.78
CA ILE A 161 2.91 -17.21 17.92
C ILE A 161 2.50 -17.44 16.45
N LEU A 162 2.77 -16.47 15.59
CA LEU A 162 2.50 -16.52 14.16
C LEU A 162 3.82 -16.57 13.40
N ASN A 163 3.92 -17.47 12.43
CA ASN A 163 5.02 -17.46 11.46
C ASN A 163 4.45 -17.01 10.12
N LEU A 164 4.94 -15.88 9.64
CA LEU A 164 4.55 -15.26 8.38
C LEU A 164 5.62 -15.51 7.33
N LEU A 165 5.18 -15.92 6.14
CA LEU A 165 6.00 -15.94 4.94
C LEU A 165 5.52 -14.81 4.03
N LEU A 166 6.33 -13.77 3.95
CA LEU A 166 6.02 -12.55 3.22
C LEU A 166 6.57 -12.65 1.79
N ASN A 167 5.71 -12.34 0.82
CA ASN A 167 6.08 -12.20 -0.60
C ASN A 167 6.32 -10.71 -0.90
N PRO A 168 6.78 -10.32 -2.11
CA PRO A 168 7.17 -8.93 -2.36
C PRO A 168 6.07 -7.90 -2.08
N ILE A 169 4.80 -8.24 -2.35
CA ILE A 169 3.67 -7.35 -2.14
C ILE A 169 3.36 -7.24 -0.64
N THR A 170 3.18 -8.38 0.04
CA THR A 170 2.86 -8.39 1.47
C THR A 170 4.01 -7.93 2.35
N LEU A 171 5.25 -8.03 1.87
CA LEU A 171 6.44 -7.53 2.54
C LEU A 171 6.46 -6.00 2.58
N SER A 172 6.18 -5.32 1.46
CA SER A 172 6.10 -3.85 1.40
C SER A 172 5.05 -3.35 2.41
N ASP A 173 3.84 -3.92 2.36
CA ASP A 173 2.75 -3.57 3.28
C ASP A 173 3.13 -3.81 4.75
N PHE A 174 3.72 -4.97 5.03
CA PHE A 174 4.13 -5.34 6.38
C PHE A 174 5.17 -4.37 6.95
N LEU A 175 6.23 -4.06 6.20
CA LEU A 175 7.28 -3.12 6.62
C LEU A 175 6.70 -1.74 6.96
N ASN A 176 5.71 -1.27 6.19
CA ASN A 176 5.00 -0.02 6.48
C ASN A 176 4.19 -0.08 7.79
N GLN A 177 3.60 -1.22 8.13
CA GLN A 177 2.84 -1.32 9.39
C GLN A 177 3.73 -1.27 10.62
N ILE A 178 4.92 -1.86 10.53
CA ILE A 178 5.87 -2.01 11.64
C ILE A 178 6.88 -0.85 11.72
N GLU A 179 6.63 0.24 10.99
CA GLU A 179 7.44 1.45 11.09
C GLU A 179 7.47 1.97 12.54
N ASN A 180 8.66 2.34 13.02
CA ASN A 180 8.93 2.80 14.38
C ASN A 180 8.49 1.81 15.49
N HIS A 181 8.39 0.51 15.15
CA HIS A 181 8.02 -0.49 16.13
C HIS A 181 9.16 -0.74 17.13
N PRO A 182 8.88 -0.80 18.45
CA PRO A 182 9.93 -0.86 19.46
C PRO A 182 10.66 -2.21 19.51
N ASP A 183 9.96 -3.33 19.29
CA ASP A 183 10.49 -4.68 19.50
C ASP A 183 10.64 -5.46 18.17
N ILE A 184 11.60 -5.04 17.35
CA ILE A 184 12.02 -5.76 16.14
C ILE A 184 13.41 -6.31 16.35
N SER A 185 13.60 -7.58 15.99
CA SER A 185 14.87 -8.28 16.08
C SER A 185 15.12 -9.15 14.86
N ALA A 186 16.39 -9.42 14.60
CA ALA A 186 16.82 -10.50 13.73
C ALA A 186 18.04 -11.17 14.35
N GLU A 187 18.03 -12.51 14.38
CA GLU A 187 19.07 -13.29 15.05
C GLU A 187 19.30 -12.81 16.49
N ASN A 188 20.42 -12.10 16.76
CA ASN A 188 20.79 -11.56 18.06
C ASN A 188 20.84 -10.02 18.10
N SER A 189 20.37 -9.36 17.05
CA SER A 189 20.45 -7.91 16.90
C SER A 189 19.06 -7.28 16.87
N ARG A 190 18.92 -6.15 17.53
CA ARG A 190 17.73 -5.29 17.41
C ARG A 190 17.77 -4.59 16.05
N LEU A 191 16.61 -4.51 15.41
CA LEU A 191 16.44 -3.80 14.14
C LEU A 191 15.57 -2.56 14.33
N THR A 192 15.82 -1.55 13.50
CA THR A 192 14.94 -0.40 13.32
C THR A 192 14.29 -0.45 11.94
N ILE A 193 13.02 -0.05 11.86
CA ILE A 193 12.30 0.13 10.61
C ILE A 193 11.77 1.55 10.60
N GLU A 194 12.26 2.37 9.68
CA GLU A 194 12.01 3.81 9.64
C GLU A 194 11.68 4.26 8.22
N SER A 195 11.28 5.52 8.06
CA SER A 195 11.07 6.16 6.75
C SER A 195 11.74 7.52 6.67
N GLY A 196 11.95 8.01 5.44
CA GLY A 196 12.57 9.30 5.18
C GLY A 196 14.10 9.26 4.97
N ALA A 197 14.67 8.10 4.65
CA ALA A 197 16.04 8.05 4.15
C ALA A 197 16.14 8.80 2.83
N GLN A 198 17.27 9.45 2.61
CA GLN A 198 17.58 10.12 1.35
C GLN A 198 18.50 9.26 0.50
N ILE A 199 18.37 9.36 -0.83
CA ILE A 199 19.37 8.77 -1.72
C ILE A 199 20.63 9.65 -1.71
N HIS A 200 21.74 9.15 -1.16
CA HIS A 200 22.99 9.89 -1.14
C HIS A 200 23.70 9.76 -2.49
N ILE A 201 23.85 10.89 -3.18
CA ILE A 201 24.58 11.02 -4.44
C ILE A 201 26.03 11.41 -4.14
N GLN A 202 26.98 10.60 -4.63
CA GLN A 202 28.41 10.87 -4.48
C GLN A 202 28.89 11.92 -5.49
N ASP A 203 28.43 11.83 -6.73
CA ASP A 203 28.82 12.73 -7.80
C ASP A 203 27.61 13.04 -8.70
N CYS A 204 27.52 14.30 -9.12
CA CYS A 204 26.46 14.84 -9.95
C CYS A 204 27.09 15.73 -11.03
N THR A 205 27.07 15.27 -12.28
CA THR A 205 27.58 16.03 -13.41
C THR A 205 26.48 16.32 -14.41
N CYS A 206 26.59 17.42 -15.14
CA CYS A 206 25.65 17.80 -16.18
C CYS A 206 26.41 17.96 -17.50
N ASP A 207 26.02 17.20 -18.52
CA ASP A 207 26.53 17.33 -19.88
C ASP A 207 25.36 17.31 -20.88
N ASN A 208 25.39 18.19 -21.88
CA ASN A 208 24.43 18.20 -23.00
C ASN A 208 22.95 17.97 -22.58
N GLN A 209 22.47 18.75 -21.60
CA GLN A 209 21.10 18.64 -21.03
C GLN A 209 20.77 17.31 -20.36
N THR A 210 21.77 16.56 -19.91
CA THR A 210 21.62 15.31 -19.17
C THR A 210 22.35 15.41 -17.84
N ILE A 211 21.67 15.05 -16.76
CA ILE A 211 22.26 14.96 -15.43
C ILE A 211 22.65 13.50 -15.18
N HIS A 212 23.91 13.30 -14.85
CA HIS A 212 24.47 12.03 -14.45
C HIS A 212 24.59 11.99 -12.92
N LEU A 213 23.97 10.99 -12.31
CA LEU A 213 23.99 10.76 -10.87
C LEU A 213 24.76 9.49 -10.57
N THR A 214 25.75 9.60 -9.69
CA THR A 214 26.49 8.45 -9.17
C THR A 214 26.05 8.20 -7.72
N PRO A 215 25.47 7.03 -7.41
CA PRO A 215 25.06 6.73 -6.04
C PRO A 215 26.29 6.57 -5.14
N SER A 216 26.15 6.90 -3.87
CA SER A 216 27.10 6.49 -2.84
C SER A 216 27.04 4.97 -2.61
N SER A 217 27.91 4.42 -1.76
CA SER A 217 28.00 2.98 -1.46
C SER A 217 26.83 2.42 -0.63
N GLN A 218 25.66 3.06 -0.67
CA GLN A 218 24.45 2.61 0.02
C GLN A 218 23.86 1.37 -0.66
N THR A 219 23.36 0.44 0.16
CA THR A 219 22.64 -0.73 -0.36
C THR A 219 21.14 -0.41 -0.37
N ILE A 220 20.65 0.04 -1.53
CA ILE A 220 19.22 0.32 -1.74
C ILE A 220 18.61 -0.86 -2.49
N ILE A 221 17.43 -1.30 -2.06
CA ILE A 221 16.67 -2.36 -2.71
C ILE A 221 15.25 -1.91 -3.03
N GLY A 222 14.69 -2.44 -4.13
CA GLY A 222 13.29 -2.26 -4.47
C GLY A 222 12.42 -3.40 -3.91
N ILE A 223 11.33 -3.05 -3.23
CA ILE A 223 10.31 -4.00 -2.75
C ILE A 223 8.94 -3.51 -3.23
N ALA A 224 8.37 -4.21 -4.21
CA ALA A 224 7.12 -3.85 -4.86
C ALA A 224 7.11 -2.41 -5.40
N ASP A 225 6.49 -1.47 -4.69
CA ASP A 225 6.31 -0.05 -5.04
C ASP A 225 7.16 0.92 -4.19
N SER A 226 8.00 0.37 -3.30
CA SER A 226 8.84 1.14 -2.39
C SER A 226 10.31 0.76 -2.52
N PHE A 227 11.18 1.65 -2.03
CA PHE A 227 12.62 1.46 -2.01
C PHE A 227 13.12 1.63 -0.58
N TRP A 228 14.10 0.82 -0.21
CA TRP A 228 14.59 0.74 1.16
C TRP A 228 16.11 0.69 1.17
N GLU A 229 16.71 1.52 2.02
CA GLU A 229 18.10 1.36 2.41
C GLU A 229 18.21 0.22 3.43
N ILE A 230 19.09 -0.74 3.17
CA ILE A 230 19.41 -1.81 4.12
C ILE A 230 20.73 -1.48 4.81
N THR A 231 20.70 -1.49 6.15
CA THR A 231 21.88 -1.38 7.00
C THR A 231 22.04 -2.63 7.86
N ALA A 232 23.14 -2.71 8.62
CA ALA A 232 23.33 -3.79 9.60
C ALA A 232 22.30 -3.75 10.74
N THR A 233 21.71 -2.59 11.01
CA THR A 233 20.83 -2.33 12.16
C THR A 233 19.38 -2.12 11.77
N GLY A 234 19.00 -2.19 10.49
CA GLY A 234 17.62 -1.91 10.12
C GLY A 234 17.37 -1.70 8.63
N LEU A 235 16.13 -1.31 8.33
CA LEU A 235 15.70 -0.83 7.03
C LEU A 235 15.12 0.58 7.16
N THR A 236 15.49 1.46 6.24
CA THR A 236 14.91 2.80 6.17
C THR A 236 14.31 3.04 4.79
N ARG A 237 13.02 3.35 4.73
CA ARG A 237 12.32 3.63 3.47
C ARG A 237 12.87 4.92 2.87
N ILE A 238 13.15 4.89 1.57
CA ILE A 238 13.55 6.06 0.81
C ILE A 238 12.35 7.00 0.67
N GLY A 239 12.53 8.22 1.16
CA GLY A 239 11.52 9.24 1.25
C GLY A 239 10.33 8.89 2.15
N THR A 240 9.38 9.82 2.20
CA THR A 240 8.13 9.68 2.97
C THR A 240 6.90 9.52 2.08
N ALA A 241 6.97 9.97 0.83
CA ALA A 241 5.90 9.89 -0.15
C ALA A 241 6.06 8.71 -1.13
N PRO A 242 5.02 8.33 -1.89
CA PRO A 242 5.16 7.42 -3.01
C PRO A 242 6.12 8.00 -4.06
N ILE A 243 7.01 7.17 -4.59
CA ILE A 243 7.97 7.60 -5.61
C ILE A 243 7.23 7.87 -6.92
N PRO A 244 7.41 9.05 -7.54
CA PRO A 244 6.85 9.35 -8.85
C PRO A 244 7.24 8.29 -9.88
N SER A 245 6.28 7.86 -10.69
CA SER A 245 6.50 6.82 -11.72
C SER A 245 7.62 7.18 -12.70
N LEU A 246 7.84 8.47 -12.95
CA LEU A 246 8.93 8.99 -13.78
C LEU A 246 10.32 8.81 -13.16
N LEU A 247 10.43 8.85 -11.82
CA LEU A 247 11.71 8.67 -11.11
C LEU A 247 12.09 7.21 -10.91
N ARG A 248 11.08 6.33 -10.87
CA ARG A 248 11.23 4.90 -10.60
C ARG A 248 12.36 4.21 -11.40
N PRO A 249 12.45 4.31 -12.74
CA PRO A 249 13.50 3.60 -13.48
C PRO A 249 14.93 4.09 -13.13
N TYR A 250 15.06 5.36 -12.76
CA TYR A 250 16.35 5.92 -12.34
C TYR A 250 16.75 5.40 -10.97
N ILE A 251 15.81 5.34 -10.02
CA ILE A 251 16.05 4.78 -8.68
C ILE A 251 16.33 3.28 -8.78
N GLU A 252 15.63 2.54 -9.64
CA GLU A 252 15.93 1.12 -9.92
C GLU A 252 17.37 0.94 -10.40
N THR A 253 17.85 1.83 -11.30
CA THR A 253 19.24 1.82 -11.76
C THR A 253 20.23 2.13 -10.62
N LEU A 254 19.90 3.08 -9.75
CA LEU A 254 20.72 3.43 -8.59
C LEU A 254 20.79 2.29 -7.56
N CYS A 255 19.71 1.50 -7.40
CA CYS A 255 19.70 0.31 -6.53
C CYS A 255 20.69 -0.76 -7.01
N GLU A 256 20.95 -0.84 -8.31
CA GLU A 256 21.97 -1.71 -8.88
C GLU A 256 23.40 -1.14 -8.69
N THR A 257 23.56 -0.05 -7.93
CA THR A 257 24.80 0.72 -7.73
C THR A 257 25.42 1.24 -9.03
N LYS A 258 24.58 1.46 -10.05
CA LYS A 258 24.99 1.97 -11.35
C LYS A 258 24.75 3.46 -11.43
N ALA A 259 25.68 4.18 -12.06
CA ALA A 259 25.43 5.56 -12.44
C ALA A 259 24.22 5.63 -13.38
N THR A 260 23.37 6.63 -13.17
CA THR A 260 22.16 6.83 -13.98
C THR A 260 22.19 8.21 -14.63
N ALA A 261 21.54 8.34 -15.78
CA ALA A 261 21.51 9.57 -16.56
C ALA A 261 20.06 9.95 -16.84
N LEU A 262 19.66 11.16 -16.45
CA LEU A 262 18.30 11.66 -16.61
C LEU A 262 18.31 13.00 -17.37
N PRO A 263 17.33 13.24 -18.25
CA PRO A 263 17.21 14.53 -18.93
C PRO A 263 17.06 15.67 -17.91
N LEU A 264 17.71 16.80 -18.18
CA LEU A 264 17.68 18.00 -17.33
C LEU A 264 16.25 18.50 -17.12
N ASP A 265 15.43 18.52 -18.17
CA ASP A 265 14.02 18.92 -18.06
C ASP A 265 13.23 18.01 -17.12
N THR A 266 13.50 16.70 -17.18
CA THR A 266 12.91 15.70 -16.28
C THR A 266 13.35 15.96 -14.83
N PHE A 267 14.65 16.19 -14.59
CA PHE A 267 15.17 16.54 -13.26
C PHE A 267 14.49 17.78 -12.68
N LEU A 268 14.45 18.87 -13.45
CA LEU A 268 13.87 20.13 -13.02
C LEU A 268 12.37 19.99 -12.74
N SER A 269 11.64 19.20 -13.54
CA SER A 269 10.22 18.93 -13.31
C SER A 269 9.94 18.12 -12.05
N LEU A 270 10.94 17.45 -11.49
CA LEU A 270 10.84 16.53 -10.36
C LEU A 270 11.56 17.05 -9.11
N LEU A 271 12.08 18.28 -9.15
CA LEU A 271 12.95 18.85 -8.12
C LEU A 271 12.28 18.88 -6.73
N ASP A 272 10.99 19.24 -6.68
CA ASP A 272 10.22 19.21 -5.43
C ASP A 272 10.03 17.77 -4.90
N SER A 273 9.85 16.80 -5.79
CA SER A 273 9.72 15.39 -5.39
C SER A 273 11.05 14.84 -4.89
N LEU A 274 12.17 15.21 -5.53
CA LEU A 274 13.51 14.81 -5.14
C LEU A 274 13.92 15.36 -3.77
N GLN A 275 13.37 16.50 -3.33
CA GLN A 275 13.62 17.02 -1.98
C GLN A 275 12.97 16.18 -0.87
N THR A 276 11.98 15.36 -1.23
CA THR A 276 11.25 14.50 -0.28
C THR A 276 11.69 13.03 -0.33
N LEU A 277 12.67 12.72 -1.18
CA LEU A 277 13.31 11.41 -1.42
C LEU A 277 14.78 11.43 -0.98
#